data_AF-A0A373C817-F1
#
_entry.id   AF-A0A373C817-F1
#
_cell.length_a   1.000
_cell.length_b   1.000
_cell.length_c   1.000
_cell.angle_alpha   90.00
_cell.angle_beta   90.00
_cell.angle_gamma   90.00
#
_symmetry.space_group_name_H-M   'P 1'
#
loop_
_entity.id
_entity.type
_entity.pdbx_description
1 polymer ?
#
loop_
_entity_poly.entity_id
_entity_poly.type
_entity_poly.pdbx_seq_one_letter_code
_entity_poly.pdbx_strand_id
1 'polypeptide(L)'
;MGKIIYMEDRINGLHCYTPEMGQRKPEVKMEASLSYYGKHYFVDTPLELKGRGITEIEAHWIDGCQKKIENWRSYRVTKAAFEKLKVQYPISMECCLD
;
A
#
# COMPACT_ATOMS: atom_id res chain seq x y z
N MET A 1 -22.70 -12.78 8.37
CA MET A 1 -21.34 -13.06 8.86
C MET A 1 -20.70 -11.72 9.17
N GLY A 2 -20.43 -11.40 10.44
CA GLY A 2 -19.82 -10.13 10.81
C GLY A 2 -18.36 -10.12 10.36
N LYS A 3 -17.94 -9.08 9.63
CA LYS A 3 -16.54 -8.87 9.28
C LYS A 3 -15.80 -8.43 10.54
N ILE A 4 -14.81 -9.21 10.98
CA ILE A 4 -13.97 -8.83 12.12
C ILE A 4 -13.09 -7.69 11.66
N ILE A 5 -13.32 -6.50 12.21
CA ILE A 5 -12.50 -5.31 11.93
C ILE A 5 -11.47 -5.19 13.04
N TYR A 6 -10.18 -5.17 12.70
CA TYR A 6 -9.12 -4.93 13.67
C TYR A 6 -8.84 -3.43 13.72
N MET A 7 -8.90 -2.86 14.93
CA MET A 7 -8.74 -1.42 15.11
C MET A 7 -7.33 -0.96 14.75
N GLU A 8 -6.33 -1.83 14.89
CA GLU A 8 -4.93 -1.58 14.50
C GLU A 8 -4.79 -1.27 13.02
N ASP A 9 -5.53 -1.95 12.13
CA ASP A 9 -5.49 -1.69 10.67
C ASP A 9 -5.97 -0.27 10.32
N ARG A 10 -6.65 0.42 11.24
CA ARG A 10 -7.13 1.80 11.04
C ARG A 10 -6.16 2.85 11.56
N ILE A 11 -5.09 2.46 12.23
CA ILE A 11 -4.07 3.38 12.74
C ILE A 11 -3.24 3.87 11.56
N ASN A 12 -3.11 5.19 11.40
CA ASN A 12 -2.24 5.75 10.38
C ASN A 12 -0.78 5.31 10.64
N GLY A 13 -0.12 4.85 9.60
CA GLY A 13 1.24 4.36 9.71
C GLY A 13 1.54 3.26 8.70
N LEU A 14 2.74 2.70 8.82
CA LEU A 14 3.16 1.55 8.03
C LEU A 14 2.92 0.26 8.82
N HIS A 15 2.05 -0.58 8.30
CA HIS A 15 1.75 -1.91 8.81
C HIS A 15 2.51 -2.94 7.98
N CYS A 16 3.68 -3.35 8.46
CA CYS A 16 4.43 -4.43 7.83
C CYS A 16 3.85 -5.77 8.24
N TYR A 17 3.62 -6.65 7.27
CA TYR A 17 3.21 -8.03 7.53
C TYR A 17 4.07 -9.00 6.71
N THR A 18 4.38 -10.14 7.29
CA THR A 18 5.16 -11.23 6.71
C THR A 18 4.24 -12.44 6.53
N PRO A 19 3.68 -12.65 5.33
CA PRO A 19 2.73 -13.73 5.08
C PRO A 19 3.36 -15.11 5.30
N GLU A 20 4.66 -15.25 5.08
CA GLU A 20 5.44 -16.49 5.30
C GLU A 20 5.45 -16.93 6.77
N MET A 21 5.29 -16.00 7.70
CA MET A 21 5.17 -16.26 9.13
C MET A 21 3.70 -16.46 9.57
N GLY A 22 2.77 -16.59 8.62
CA GLY A 22 1.34 -16.71 8.88
C GLY A 22 0.67 -15.41 9.32
N GLN A 23 1.32 -14.25 9.12
CA GLN A 23 0.72 -12.96 9.48
C GLN A 23 -0.40 -12.59 8.51
N ARG A 24 -1.48 -12.03 9.05
CA ARG A 24 -2.61 -11.56 8.24
C ARG A 24 -2.23 -10.28 7.51
N LYS A 25 -2.65 -10.17 6.24
CA LYS A 25 -2.67 -8.90 5.52
C LYS A 25 -3.62 -7.88 6.20
N PRO A 26 -3.18 -6.65 6.48
CA PRO A 26 -4.05 -5.57 6.96
C PRO A 26 -5.13 -5.23 5.94
N GLU A 27 -6.36 -5.00 6.39
CA GLU A 27 -7.47 -4.59 5.50
C GLU A 27 -7.48 -3.06 5.32
N VAL A 28 -6.54 -2.55 4.52
CA VAL A 28 -6.35 -1.12 4.26
C VAL A 28 -6.59 -0.76 2.79
N LYS A 29 -6.84 0.53 2.52
CA LYS A 29 -7.04 1.06 1.16
C LYS A 29 -5.76 1.62 0.52
N MET A 30 -4.60 1.32 1.10
CA MET A 30 -3.31 1.77 0.58
C MET A 30 -2.27 0.70 0.81
N GLU A 31 -1.72 0.17 -0.27
CA GLU A 31 -0.69 -0.85 -0.24
C GLU A 31 0.62 -0.24 -0.74
N ALA A 32 1.73 -0.55 -0.09
CA ALA A 32 3.04 -0.06 -0.49
C ALA A 32 4.03 -1.20 -0.65
N SER A 33 4.92 -1.05 -1.63
CA SER A 33 6.03 -1.95 -1.90
C SER A 33 7.31 -1.14 -2.10
N LEU A 34 8.42 -1.62 -1.55
CA LEU A 34 9.71 -0.97 -1.74
C LEU A 34 10.29 -1.36 -3.11
N SER A 35 10.82 -0.38 -3.85
CA SER A 35 11.57 -0.67 -5.07
C SER A 35 12.83 -1.47 -4.76
N TYR A 36 13.25 -2.35 -5.66
CA TYR A 36 14.43 -3.24 -5.51
C TYR A 36 15.71 -2.53 -5.00
N TYR A 37 15.94 -1.27 -5.38
CA TYR A 37 17.10 -0.47 -4.93
C TYR A 37 16.79 0.46 -3.75
N GLY A 38 15.62 0.34 -3.13
CA GLY A 38 15.18 1.17 -2.01
C GLY A 38 15.11 2.67 -2.30
N LYS A 39 15.08 3.09 -3.57
CA LYS A 39 15.10 4.52 -3.96
C LYS A 39 13.75 5.21 -3.83
N HIS A 40 12.67 4.45 -4.04
CA HIS A 40 11.29 4.92 -4.02
C HIS A 40 10.36 3.78 -3.60
N TYR A 41 9.13 4.15 -3.30
CA TYR A 41 8.04 3.23 -3.00
C TYR A 41 7.07 3.18 -4.18
N PHE A 42 6.49 2.03 -4.41
CA PHE A 42 5.28 1.88 -5.20
C PHE A 42 4.10 1.88 -4.24
N VAL A 43 3.08 2.66 -4.51
CA VAL A 43 1.88 2.77 -3.69
C VAL A 43 0.67 2.52 -4.57
N ASP A 44 -0.11 1.50 -4.26
CA ASP A 44 -1.38 1.22 -4.90
C ASP A 44 -2.53 1.67 -4.00
N THR A 45 -3.48 2.40 -4.54
CA THR A 45 -4.65 2.86 -3.79
C THR A 45 -5.79 3.23 -4.73
N PRO A 46 -7.07 3.08 -4.34
CA PRO A 46 -8.20 3.63 -5.09
C PRO A 46 -8.35 5.14 -4.92
N LEU A 47 -7.54 5.75 -4.05
CA LEU A 47 -7.52 7.20 -3.84
C LEU A 47 -6.65 7.88 -4.89
N GLU A 48 -7.09 9.03 -5.37
CA GLU A 48 -6.26 9.85 -6.24
C GLU A 48 -5.19 10.58 -5.42
N LEU A 49 -3.93 10.19 -5.60
CA LEU A 49 -2.80 10.84 -4.93
C LEU A 49 -2.20 11.92 -5.82
N LYS A 50 -2.10 13.14 -5.28
CA LYS A 50 -1.51 14.30 -5.96
C LYS A 50 -0.52 14.99 -5.04
N GLY A 51 0.62 15.40 -5.60
CA GLY A 51 1.63 16.16 -4.86
C GLY A 51 3.04 16.01 -5.41
N ARG A 52 3.97 16.80 -4.85
CA ARG A 52 5.37 16.75 -5.23
C ARG A 52 6.00 15.43 -4.80
N GLY A 53 6.60 14.72 -5.75
CA GLY A 53 7.23 13.42 -5.51
C GLY A 53 6.27 12.23 -5.50
N ILE A 54 5.06 12.43 -6.05
CA ILE A 54 4.09 11.38 -6.39
C ILE A 54 3.90 11.41 -7.91
N THR A 55 4.04 10.27 -8.57
CA THR A 55 3.88 10.14 -10.02
C THR A 55 3.00 8.94 -10.28
N GLU A 56 1.85 9.15 -10.92
CA GLU A 56 1.01 8.04 -11.37
C GLU A 56 1.76 7.21 -12.42
N ILE A 57 1.68 5.89 -12.30
CA ILE A 57 2.30 4.95 -13.22
C ILE A 57 1.27 3.95 -13.69
N GLU A 58 1.58 3.24 -14.77
CA GLU A 58 0.75 2.12 -15.22
C GLU A 58 0.68 1.04 -14.13
N ALA A 59 -0.54 0.55 -13.92
CA ALA A 59 -0.82 -0.53 -13.01
C ALA A 59 -0.10 -1.81 -13.45
N HIS A 60 0.59 -2.48 -12.53
CA HIS A 60 1.30 -3.73 -12.82
C HIS A 60 0.47 -5.00 -12.57
N TRP A 61 -0.81 -4.88 -12.19
CA TRP A 61 -1.63 -6.06 -11.86
C TRP A 61 -2.31 -6.68 -13.07
N ILE A 62 -2.67 -7.96 -12.92
CA ILE A 62 -3.32 -8.77 -13.95
C ILE A 62 -4.77 -8.29 -14.15
N ASP A 63 -5.27 -8.43 -15.37
CA ASP A 63 -6.66 -8.16 -15.71
C ASP A 63 -7.62 -9.03 -14.88
N GLY A 64 -8.69 -8.44 -14.34
CA GLY A 64 -9.65 -9.15 -13.49
C GLY A 64 -9.27 -9.27 -12.00
N CYS A 65 -8.11 -8.75 -11.57
CA CYS A 65 -7.77 -8.69 -10.15
C CYS A 65 -8.69 -7.75 -9.37
N GLN A 66 -8.87 -8.02 -8.07
CA GLN A 66 -9.73 -7.23 -7.18
C GLN A 66 -9.34 -5.74 -7.15
N LYS A 67 -8.05 -5.41 -7.17
CA LYS A 67 -7.54 -4.02 -7.30
C LYS A 67 -8.09 -3.31 -8.55
N LYS A 68 -8.16 -4.01 -9.69
CA LYS A 68 -8.73 -3.45 -10.92
C LYS A 68 -10.22 -3.19 -10.79
N ILE A 69 -10.96 -4.14 -10.21
CA ILE A 69 -12.41 -4.03 -9.98
C ILE A 69 -12.72 -2.84 -9.06
N GLU A 70 -11.90 -2.65 -8.03
CA GLU A 70 -12.02 -1.55 -7.07
C GLU A 70 -11.42 -0.21 -7.57
N ASN A 71 -11.03 -0.12 -8.84
CA ASN A 71 -10.47 1.08 -9.48
C ASN A 71 -9.20 1.64 -8.79
N TRP A 72 -8.33 0.74 -8.33
CA TRP A 72 -7.04 1.12 -7.77
C TRP A 72 -6.14 1.73 -8.86
N ARG A 73 -5.22 2.59 -8.43
CA ARG A 73 -4.20 3.24 -9.25
C ARG A 73 -2.83 3.02 -8.62
N SER A 74 -1.79 2.88 -9.45
CA SER A 74 -0.42 2.73 -9.00
C SER A 74 0.32 4.06 -9.05
N TYR A 75 1.08 4.34 -8.01
CA TYR A 75 1.88 5.54 -7.89
C TYR A 75 3.32 5.20 -7.53
N ARG A 76 4.25 5.87 -8.20
CA ARG A 76 5.64 5.96 -7.76
C ARG A 76 5.78 7.12 -6.78
N VAL A 77 6.22 6.81 -5.57
CA VAL A 77 6.29 7.76 -4.45
C VAL A 77 7.72 7.86 -3.92
N THR A 78 8.23 9.07 -3.82
CA THR A 78 9.55 9.33 -3.20
C THR A 78 9.50 9.11 -1.69
N LYS A 79 10.64 8.82 -1.04
CA LYS A 79 10.71 8.61 0.42
C LYS A 79 10.06 9.74 1.22
N ALA A 80 10.36 10.99 0.85
CA ALA A 80 9.82 12.16 1.55
C ALA A 80 8.29 12.29 1.42
N ALA A 81 7.73 11.93 0.25
CA ALA A 81 6.28 11.90 0.08
C ALA A 81 5.65 10.72 0.84
N PHE A 82 6.33 9.57 0.87
CA PHE A 82 5.88 8.38 1.60
C PHE A 82 5.79 8.62 3.11
N GLU A 83 6.78 9.29 3.71
CA GLU A 83 6.71 9.68 5.13
C GLU A 83 5.45 10.49 5.46
N LYS A 84 5.03 11.38 4.56
CA LYS A 84 3.79 12.16 4.72
C LYS A 84 2.54 11.31 4.55
N LEU A 85 2.58 10.31 3.67
CA LEU A 85 1.44 9.40 3.48
C LEU A 85 1.23 8.54 4.74
N LYS A 86 2.29 8.04 5.36
CA LYS A 86 2.21 7.25 6.61
C LYS A 86 1.51 7.99 7.75
N VAL A 87 1.67 9.31 7.84
CA VAL A 87 1.01 10.12 8.88
C VAL A 87 -0.50 10.25 8.62
N GLN A 88 -0.90 10.23 7.35
CA GLN A 88 -2.27 10.52 6.92
C GLN A 88 -3.12 9.28 6.72
N TYR A 89 -2.51 8.16 6.35
CA TYR A 89 -3.21 6.95 5.94
C TYR A 89 -2.61 5.70 6.62
N PRO A 90 -3.44 4.69 6.90
CA PRO A 90 -2.94 3.36 7.18
C PRO A 90 -2.45 2.73 5.87
N ILE A 91 -1.19 2.31 5.86
CA ILE A 91 -0.53 1.74 4.69
C ILE A 91 -0.05 0.34 5.05
N SER A 92 -0.40 -0.67 4.26
CA SER A 92 0.12 -2.03 4.44
C SER A 92 1.31 -2.25 3.52
N MET A 93 2.34 -2.91 4.03
CA MET A 93 3.50 -3.30 3.24
C MET A 93 3.85 -4.76 3.52
N GLU A 94 3.99 -5.53 2.45
CA GLU A 94 4.46 -6.91 2.54
C GLU A 94 5.98 -6.91 2.78
N CYS A 95 6.42 -7.64 3.80
CA CYS A 95 7.83 -7.88 4.07
C CYS A 95 8.11 -9.37 3.84
N CYS A 96 8.72 -9.68 2.70
CA CYS A 96 9.25 -11.02 2.45
C CYS A 96 10.46 -11.27 3.36
N LEU A 97 10.58 -12.50 3.85
CA LEU A 97 11.81 -12.99 4.45
C LEU A 97 12.76 -13.35 3.30
N ASP A 98 13.86 -12.62 3.18
CA ASP A 98 15.00 -13.01 2.34
C ASP A 98 15.83 -14.09 3.04
#